data_AF-A0A8D8ZP60-F1
#
_entry.id   AF-A0A8D8ZP60-F1
#
_cell.length_a   1.000
_cell.length_b   1.000
_cell.length_c   1.000
_cell.angle_alpha   90.00
_cell.angle_beta   90.00
_cell.angle_gamma   90.00
#
_symmetry.space_group_name_H-M   'P 1'
#
loop_
_entity.id
_entity.type
_entity.pdbx_description
1 polymer ?
#
loop_
_entity_poly.entity_id
_entity_poly.type
_entity_poly.pdbx_seq_one_letter_code
_entity_poly.pdbx_strand_id
1 'polypeptide(L)'
;MYNCTYISTAEYAAPVWKNSAHAKEVDVAVNAAVRIVSGCLKPSPIEKLYPIVGIAPPKIRREVAAEKEKTKQVEDERHPLHGHTPHHPPRLKSRKSFLRTTKVLTKTPEERIEELWKQSTSHNIPAKEEISPGSHLPYITWRALNRMRVGVSRCKKTLAKWGYTNDETCDCEEIQDEVMSVTTSAQPAP
;
A
#
# COMPACT_ATOMS: atom_id res chain seq x y z
N MET A 1 10.08 13.81 -8.28
CA MET A 1 9.45 13.84 -6.94
C MET A 1 7.98 13.45 -7.09
N TYR A 2 7.69 12.14 -7.16
CA TYR A 2 6.32 11.63 -7.20
C TYR A 2 5.82 11.47 -5.75
N ASN A 3 5.78 12.56 -4.99
CA ASN A 3 5.16 12.52 -3.68
C ASN A 3 3.65 12.31 -3.91
N CYS A 4 3.15 11.22 -3.35
CA CYS A 4 1.81 10.69 -3.62
C CYS A 4 0.73 11.59 -3.01
N THR A 5 0.44 12.73 -3.64
CA THR A 5 -0.63 13.67 -3.26
C THR A 5 -1.99 12.99 -3.13
N TYR A 6 -2.21 11.91 -3.88
CA TYR A 6 -3.44 11.12 -3.85
C TYR A 6 -3.71 10.43 -2.50
N ILE A 7 -2.67 10.02 -1.78
CA ILE A 7 -2.86 9.36 -0.47
C ILE A 7 -3.26 10.39 0.59
N SER A 8 -2.70 11.61 0.53
CA SER A 8 -3.10 12.70 1.42
C SER A 8 -4.60 13.03 1.28
N THR A 9 -5.14 13.05 0.06
CA THR A 9 -6.58 13.27 -0.16
C THR A 9 -7.45 12.13 0.39
N ALA A 10 -6.98 10.89 0.29
CA ALA A 10 -7.68 9.76 0.91
C ALA A 10 -7.64 9.84 2.44
N GLU A 11 -6.62 10.46 3.03
CA GLU A 11 -6.44 10.49 4.48
C GLU A 11 -7.18 11.59 5.21
N TYR A 12 -7.62 12.64 4.50
CA TYR A 12 -8.24 13.82 5.12
C TYR A 12 -9.36 13.47 6.12
N ALA A 13 -10.25 12.55 5.76
CA ALA A 13 -11.36 12.14 6.61
C ALA A 13 -11.12 10.79 7.33
N ALA A 14 -9.95 10.16 7.16
CA ALA A 14 -9.67 8.78 7.59
C ALA A 14 -10.22 8.37 8.98
N PRO A 15 -10.10 9.20 10.04
CA PRO A 15 -10.65 8.86 11.36
C PRO A 15 -12.15 8.59 11.38
N VAL A 16 -12.91 9.34 10.57
CA VAL A 16 -14.37 9.30 10.53
C VAL A 16 -14.88 8.00 9.91
N TRP A 17 -14.23 7.56 8.84
CA TRP A 17 -14.69 6.42 8.04
C TRP A 17 -13.84 5.15 8.22
N LYS A 18 -12.88 5.12 9.16
CA LYS A 18 -12.15 3.89 9.58
C LYS A 18 -13.11 2.70 9.79
N ASN A 19 -14.24 2.96 10.44
CA ASN A 19 -15.22 1.95 10.80
C ASN A 19 -16.38 1.81 9.79
N SER A 20 -16.31 2.50 8.65
CA SER A 20 -17.34 2.45 7.62
C SER A 20 -17.31 1.10 6.89
N ALA A 21 -18.48 0.60 6.50
CA ALA A 21 -18.58 -0.57 5.62
C ALA A 21 -18.03 -0.28 4.20
N HIS A 22 -18.13 0.98 3.77
CA HIS A 22 -17.70 1.44 2.43
C HIS A 22 -16.22 1.81 2.35
N ALA A 23 -15.48 1.67 3.46
CA ALA A 23 -14.05 1.95 3.53
C ALA A 23 -13.24 1.20 2.44
N LYS A 24 -13.69 0.01 2.06
CA LYS A 24 -13.07 -0.79 1.01
C LYS A 24 -13.17 -0.17 -0.39
N GLU A 25 -14.21 0.60 -0.68
CA GLU A 25 -14.40 1.22 -2.00
C GLU A 25 -13.33 2.29 -2.27
N VAL A 26 -12.97 3.06 -1.25
CA VAL A 26 -11.87 4.02 -1.38
C VAL A 26 -10.53 3.31 -1.50
N ASP A 27 -10.34 2.17 -0.82
CA ASP A 27 -9.12 1.37 -0.97
C ASP A 27 -8.95 0.90 -2.41
N VAL A 28 -10.04 0.55 -3.12
CA VAL A 28 -9.99 0.20 -4.55
C VAL A 28 -9.46 1.36 -5.40
N ALA A 29 -9.96 2.58 -5.16
CA ALA A 29 -9.51 3.77 -5.87
C ALA A 29 -8.03 4.09 -5.57
N VAL A 30 -7.63 4.01 -4.30
CA VAL A 30 -6.23 4.22 -3.88
C VAL A 30 -5.31 3.16 -4.47
N ASN A 31 -5.70 1.88 -4.45
CA ASN A 31 -4.95 0.80 -5.06
C ASN A 31 -4.77 1.01 -6.58
N ALA A 32 -5.78 1.52 -7.27
CA ALA A 32 -5.68 1.86 -8.69
C ALA A 32 -4.68 3.00 -8.93
N ALA A 33 -4.74 4.07 -8.14
CA ALA A 33 -3.80 5.19 -8.22
C ALA A 33 -2.36 4.75 -7.94
N VAL A 34 -2.15 3.93 -6.90
CA VAL A 34 -0.84 3.36 -6.54
C VAL A 34 -0.26 2.53 -7.69
N ARG A 35 -1.08 1.74 -8.41
CA ARG A 35 -0.63 1.01 -9.61
C ARG A 35 -0.21 1.94 -10.74
N ILE A 36 -0.94 3.03 -10.96
CA ILE A 36 -0.61 4.02 -11.99
C ILE A 36 0.74 4.68 -11.66
N VAL A 37 0.95 5.12 -10.42
CA VAL A 37 2.18 5.80 -9.99
C VAL A 37 3.38 4.85 -9.98
N SER A 38 3.21 3.62 -9.51
CA SER A 38 4.27 2.60 -9.53
C SER A 38 4.52 2.00 -10.91
N GLY A 39 3.57 2.16 -11.84
CA GLY A 39 3.59 1.53 -13.16
C GLY A 39 3.35 0.01 -13.15
N CYS A 40 2.95 -0.55 -12.01
CA CYS A 40 2.62 -1.96 -11.84
C CYS A 40 1.32 -2.33 -12.58
N LEU A 41 1.22 -3.60 -12.99
CA LEU A 41 0.08 -4.09 -13.76
C LEU A 41 -1.09 -4.44 -12.81
N LYS A 42 -2.32 -4.55 -13.33
CA LYS A 42 -3.51 -4.94 -12.55
C LYS A 42 -3.38 -6.26 -11.76
N PRO A 43 -2.70 -7.32 -12.26
CA PRO A 43 -2.55 -8.56 -11.50
C PRO A 43 -1.47 -8.53 -10.42
N SER A 44 -0.69 -7.45 -10.30
CA SER A 44 0.30 -7.30 -9.23
C SER A 44 -0.36 -7.44 -7.84
N PRO A 45 0.14 -8.28 -6.92
CA PRO A 45 -0.42 -8.41 -5.57
C PRO A 45 -0.35 -7.09 -4.79
N ILE A 46 -1.43 -6.74 -4.08
CA ILE A 46 -1.53 -5.47 -3.35
C ILE A 46 -0.45 -5.36 -2.25
N GLU A 47 -0.15 -6.47 -1.59
CA GLU A 47 0.87 -6.57 -0.52
C GLU A 47 2.26 -6.16 -1.00
N LYS A 48 2.57 -6.35 -2.29
CA LYS A 48 3.86 -5.98 -2.90
C LYS A 48 3.88 -4.55 -3.44
N LEU A 49 2.72 -3.89 -3.63
CA LEU A 49 2.65 -2.54 -4.19
C LEU A 49 3.12 -1.47 -3.20
N TYR A 50 2.59 -1.54 -1.98
CA TYR A 50 2.82 -0.53 -0.94
C TYR A 50 4.29 -0.39 -0.54
N PRO A 51 5.04 -1.50 -0.35
CA PRO A 51 6.48 -1.41 -0.08
C PRO A 51 7.29 -0.75 -1.21
N ILE A 52 6.85 -0.90 -2.46
CA ILE A 52 7.55 -0.28 -3.61
C ILE A 52 7.37 1.23 -3.62
N VAL A 53 6.14 1.67 -3.39
CA VAL A 53 5.82 3.10 -3.30
C VAL A 53 6.37 3.72 -2.02
N GLY A 54 6.69 2.91 -1.00
CA GLY A 54 7.24 3.38 0.26
C GLY A 54 6.19 4.01 1.16
N ILE A 55 4.94 3.53 1.10
CA ILE A 55 3.82 4.07 1.86
C ILE A 55 3.02 2.91 2.42
N ALA A 56 2.62 2.98 3.70
CA ALA A 56 1.86 1.91 4.31
C ALA A 56 0.45 1.74 3.67
N PRO A 57 -0.13 0.53 3.69
CA PRO A 57 -1.48 0.28 3.19
C PRO A 57 -2.55 1.20 3.82
N PRO A 58 -3.59 1.60 3.07
CA PRO A 58 -4.63 2.55 3.51
C PRO A 58 -5.33 2.12 4.80
N LYS A 59 -5.53 0.81 4.98
CA LYS A 59 -6.11 0.26 6.20
C LYS A 59 -5.29 0.64 7.45
N ILE A 60 -3.97 0.51 7.36
CA ILE A 60 -3.04 0.81 8.47
C ILE A 60 -3.01 2.31 8.72
N ARG A 61 -2.86 3.09 7.66
CA ARG A 61 -2.79 4.56 7.77
C ARG A 61 -4.09 5.15 8.32
N ARG A 62 -5.26 4.62 7.93
CA ARG A 62 -6.55 5.00 8.54
C ARG A 62 -6.67 4.62 10.00
N GLU A 63 -6.14 3.46 10.39
CA GLU A 63 -6.14 3.05 11.79
C GLU A 63 -5.33 4.01 12.66
N VAL A 64 -4.11 4.35 12.22
CA VAL A 64 -3.26 5.30 12.95
C VAL A 64 -3.83 6.72 12.94
N ALA A 65 -4.41 7.16 11.82
CA ALA A 65 -5.10 8.46 11.77
C ALA A 65 -6.25 8.54 12.81
N ALA A 66 -7.02 7.46 12.96
CA ALA A 66 -8.05 7.38 13.98
C ALA A 66 -7.46 7.38 15.40
N GLU A 67 -6.39 6.62 15.65
CA GLU A 67 -5.71 6.60 16.96
C GLU A 67 -5.16 7.98 17.32
N LYS A 68 -4.60 8.72 16.36
CA LYS A 68 -4.16 10.12 16.54
C LYS A 68 -5.31 11.05 16.92
N GLU A 69 -6.46 10.92 16.26
CA GLU A 69 -7.64 11.72 16.59
C GLU A 69 -8.20 11.34 17.98
N LYS A 70 -8.08 10.07 18.37
CA LYS A 70 -8.49 9.60 19.69
C LYS A 70 -7.59 10.16 20.78
N THR A 71 -6.29 10.29 20.53
CA THR A 71 -5.35 10.95 21.45
C THR A 71 -5.73 12.42 21.65
N LYS A 72 -5.97 13.17 20.57
CA LYS A 72 -6.46 14.56 20.68
C LYS A 72 -7.76 14.66 21.46
N GLN A 73 -8.71 13.75 21.21
CA GLN A 73 -9.98 13.71 21.92
C GLN A 73 -9.81 13.56 23.45
N VAL A 74 -8.75 12.91 23.91
CA VAL A 74 -8.46 12.71 25.33
C VAL A 74 -7.64 13.87 25.91
N GLU A 75 -6.65 14.36 25.17
CA GLU A 75 -5.68 15.33 25.66
C GLU A 75 -6.12 16.80 25.50
N ASP A 76 -6.85 17.13 24.43
CA ASP A 76 -7.22 18.51 24.10
C ASP A 76 -8.65 18.83 24.56
N GLU A 77 -8.77 19.75 25.51
CA GLU A 77 -10.06 20.25 26.02
C GLU A 77 -10.90 20.97 24.97
N ARG A 78 -10.27 21.54 23.92
CA ARG A 78 -10.96 22.23 22.83
C ARG A 78 -11.55 21.27 21.81
N HIS A 79 -11.18 20.00 21.88
CA HIS A 79 -11.67 19.01 20.94
C HIS A 79 -13.19 18.83 21.15
N PRO A 80 -14.03 18.86 20.08
CA PRO A 80 -15.49 18.78 20.23
C PRO A 80 -16.00 17.50 20.92
N LEU A 81 -15.18 16.46 20.92
CA LEU A 81 -15.46 15.18 21.60
C LEU A 81 -14.72 15.04 22.94
N HIS A 82 -14.08 16.08 23.46
CA HIS A 82 -13.41 16.01 24.76
C HIS A 82 -14.38 15.68 25.88
N GLY A 83 -13.99 14.79 26.80
CA GLY A 83 -14.86 14.32 27.89
C GLY A 83 -16.07 13.48 27.47
N HIS A 84 -16.34 13.32 26.16
CA HIS A 84 -17.45 12.48 25.69
C HIS A 84 -17.17 10.99 25.90
N THR A 85 -18.10 10.33 26.58
CA THR A 85 -18.09 8.88 26.76
C THR A 85 -19.02 8.21 25.75
N PRO A 86 -18.67 7.00 25.25
CA PRO A 86 -19.57 6.26 24.37
C PRO A 86 -20.83 5.86 25.14
N HIS A 87 -22.00 6.13 24.55
CA HIS A 87 -23.27 5.64 25.10
C HIS A 87 -23.27 4.12 25.21
N HIS A 88 -23.57 3.61 26.41
CA HIS A 88 -23.73 2.19 26.66
C HIS A 88 -25.18 1.90 27.12
N PRO A 89 -25.91 0.98 26.46
CA PRO A 89 -25.49 0.13 25.34
C PRO A 89 -25.52 0.86 23.97
N PRO A 90 -24.86 0.32 22.93
CA PRO A 90 -24.93 0.87 21.57
C PRO A 90 -26.36 0.75 21.00
N ARG A 91 -26.85 1.79 20.30
CA ARG A 91 -28.17 1.75 19.65
C ARG A 91 -28.33 0.61 18.65
N LEU A 92 -27.28 0.30 17.87
CA LEU A 92 -27.25 -0.82 16.93
C LEU A 92 -25.99 -1.65 17.14
N LYS A 93 -26.13 -2.98 17.11
CA LYS A 93 -25.02 -3.94 17.23
C LYS A 93 -23.97 -3.76 16.14
N SER A 94 -24.39 -3.43 14.91
CA SER A 94 -23.51 -3.21 13.77
C SER A 94 -22.67 -1.94 13.86
N ARG A 95 -23.09 -0.94 14.65
CA ARG A 95 -22.39 0.35 14.74
C ARG A 95 -21.11 0.22 15.54
N LYS A 96 -19.98 0.39 14.86
CA LYS A 96 -18.64 0.48 15.45
C LYS A 96 -18.31 1.94 15.71
N SER A 97 -18.75 2.47 16.86
CA SER A 97 -18.47 3.87 17.21
C SER A 97 -16.97 4.11 17.35
N PHE A 98 -16.52 5.26 16.86
CA PHE A 98 -15.13 5.71 16.96
C PHE A 98 -14.63 5.66 18.42
N LEU A 99 -15.40 6.22 19.35
CA LEU A 99 -15.05 6.28 20.77
C LEU A 99 -14.86 4.92 21.44
N ARG A 100 -15.50 3.85 20.93
CA ARG A 100 -15.43 2.49 21.49
C ARG A 100 -14.33 1.64 20.86
N THR A 101 -14.04 1.86 19.59
CA THR A 101 -13.21 0.95 18.79
C THR A 101 -11.79 1.45 18.58
N THR A 102 -11.55 2.74 18.82
CA THR A 102 -10.26 3.38 18.58
C THR A 102 -9.50 3.48 19.88
N LYS A 103 -8.21 3.14 19.83
CA LYS A 103 -7.30 3.18 20.97
C LYS A 103 -6.58 4.54 21.00
N VAL A 104 -6.15 4.95 22.17
CA VAL A 104 -5.23 6.09 22.32
C VAL A 104 -3.87 5.64 21.81
N LEU A 105 -3.21 6.52 21.07
CA LEU A 105 -1.87 6.28 20.58
C LEU A 105 -0.86 6.39 21.73
N THR A 106 -0.03 5.36 21.93
CA THR A 106 1.01 5.34 22.98
C THR A 106 2.41 5.68 22.48
N LYS A 107 2.64 5.56 21.18
CA LYS A 107 3.91 5.78 20.48
C LYS A 107 3.76 6.90 19.45
N THR A 108 4.83 7.24 18.74
CA THR A 108 4.68 8.13 17.58
C THR A 108 3.82 7.48 16.49
N PRO A 109 3.09 8.27 15.68
CA PRO A 109 2.30 7.74 14.57
C PRO A 109 3.13 6.88 13.61
N GLU A 110 4.36 7.29 13.33
CA GLU A 110 5.28 6.64 12.41
C GLU A 110 5.69 5.25 12.91
N GLU A 111 6.10 5.14 14.18
CA GLU A 111 6.43 3.86 14.80
C GLU A 111 5.23 2.92 14.83
N ARG A 112 4.03 3.47 15.08
CA ARG A 112 2.79 2.70 15.08
C ARG A 112 2.46 2.15 13.70
N ILE A 113 2.65 2.95 12.65
CA ILE A 113 2.48 2.51 11.26
C ILE A 113 3.46 1.37 10.97
N GLU A 114 4.75 1.54 11.27
CA GLU A 114 5.75 0.51 11.03
C GLU A 114 5.45 -0.80 11.76
N GLU A 115 5.03 -0.72 13.03
CA GLU A 115 4.67 -1.89 13.84
C GLU A 115 3.52 -2.67 13.21
N LEU A 116 2.43 -1.98 12.86
CA LEU A 116 1.28 -2.61 12.20
C LEU A 116 1.64 -3.16 10.82
N TRP A 117 2.50 -2.45 10.09
CA TRP A 117 2.88 -2.84 8.74
C TRP A 117 3.78 -4.08 8.73
N LYS A 118 4.75 -4.15 9.65
CA LYS A 118 5.57 -5.35 9.88
C LYS A 118 4.73 -6.56 10.27
N GLN A 119 3.71 -6.39 11.12
CA GLN A 119 2.78 -7.47 11.49
C GLN A 119 1.92 -7.96 10.33
N SER A 120 1.61 -7.08 9.36
CA SER A 120 0.75 -7.41 8.21
C SER A 120 1.47 -7.99 7.00
N THR A 121 2.80 -7.83 6.92
CA THR A 121 3.58 -8.17 5.72
C THR A 121 4.29 -9.52 5.91
N SER A 122 4.08 -10.45 4.98
CA SER A 122 4.75 -11.76 4.98
C SER A 122 5.93 -11.86 3.99
N HIS A 123 6.25 -10.77 3.27
CA HIS A 123 7.18 -10.76 2.14
C HIS A 123 8.53 -10.12 2.48
N ASN A 124 9.56 -10.48 1.70
CA ASN A 124 10.94 -10.01 1.85
C ASN A 124 11.19 -8.52 1.50
N ILE A 125 10.16 -7.72 1.23
CA ILE A 125 10.33 -6.29 0.94
C ILE A 125 10.17 -5.52 2.27
N PRO A 126 11.12 -4.67 2.65
CA PRO A 126 11.06 -3.95 3.93
C PRO A 126 9.81 -3.06 3.99
N ALA A 127 9.02 -3.25 5.04
CA ALA A 127 7.88 -2.42 5.39
C ALA A 127 8.36 -1.12 6.07
N LYS A 128 8.77 -0.15 5.25
CA LYS A 128 9.26 1.15 5.71
C LYS A 128 8.67 2.27 4.84
N GLU A 129 8.41 3.43 5.44
CA GLU A 129 7.90 4.61 4.73
C GLU A 129 9.00 5.33 3.94
N GLU A 130 9.72 4.56 3.11
CA GLU A 130 10.79 5.05 2.23
C GLU A 130 10.56 4.52 0.83
N ILE A 131 10.63 5.41 -0.17
CA ILE A 131 10.45 5.03 -1.57
C ILE A 131 11.55 4.05 -1.97
N SER A 132 11.18 2.99 -2.69
CA SER A 132 12.17 2.01 -3.16
C SER A 132 13.27 2.65 -4.02
N PRO A 133 14.50 2.10 -4.01
CA PRO A 133 15.64 2.63 -4.76
C PRO A 133 15.34 2.83 -6.26
N GLY A 134 15.93 3.84 -6.88
CA GLY A 134 15.72 4.11 -8.32
C GLY A 134 14.52 5.00 -8.64
N SER A 135 13.88 5.60 -7.63
CA SER A 135 12.81 6.61 -7.80
C SER A 135 13.27 7.91 -8.48
N HIS A 136 14.57 8.14 -8.53
CA HIS A 136 15.20 9.24 -9.27
C HIS A 136 15.34 8.95 -10.78
N LEU A 137 15.15 7.69 -11.21
CA LEU A 137 15.30 7.30 -12.60
C LEU A 137 14.10 7.78 -13.44
N PRO A 138 14.25 7.89 -14.77
CA PRO A 138 13.13 8.16 -15.66
C PRO A 138 11.99 7.17 -15.44
N TYR A 139 10.74 7.66 -15.58
CA TYR A 139 9.54 6.88 -15.26
C TYR A 139 9.47 5.52 -15.97
N ILE A 140 9.96 5.41 -17.21
CA ILE A 140 10.00 4.16 -17.96
C ILE A 140 10.89 3.12 -17.28
N THR A 141 12.07 3.53 -16.82
CA THR A 141 13.02 2.68 -16.09
C THR A 141 12.49 2.33 -14.71
N TRP A 142 11.96 3.32 -13.97
CA TRP A 142 11.31 3.12 -12.67
C TRP A 142 10.19 2.08 -12.74
N ARG A 143 9.30 2.21 -13.73
CA ARG A 143 8.21 1.26 -13.99
C ARG A 143 8.71 -0.14 -14.29
N ALA A 144 9.77 -0.28 -15.10
CA ALA A 144 10.35 -1.58 -15.41
C ALA A 144 10.91 -2.25 -14.16
N LEU A 145 11.68 -1.52 -13.35
CA LEU A 145 12.21 -1.99 -12.07
C LEU A 145 11.11 -2.44 -11.11
N ASN A 146 10.03 -1.67 -10.98
CA ASN A 146 8.92 -2.02 -10.10
C ASN A 146 8.18 -3.27 -10.55
N ARG A 147 7.99 -3.46 -11.86
CA ARG A 147 7.39 -4.70 -12.40
C ARG A 147 8.25 -5.92 -12.06
N MET A 148 9.57 -5.80 -12.14
CA MET A 148 10.50 -6.87 -11.74
C MET A 148 10.41 -7.13 -10.23
N ARG A 149 10.39 -6.09 -9.39
CA ARG A 149 10.25 -6.21 -7.93
C ARG A 149 8.99 -6.95 -7.50
N VAL A 150 7.86 -6.66 -8.16
CA VAL A 150 6.60 -7.35 -7.84
C VAL A 150 6.58 -8.77 -8.40
N GLY A 151 7.43 -9.08 -9.38
CA GLY A 151 7.40 -10.31 -10.16
C GLY A 151 6.22 -10.33 -11.14
N VAL A 152 5.76 -9.17 -11.62
CA VAL A 152 4.64 -9.09 -12.58
C VAL A 152 5.01 -8.11 -13.67
N SER A 153 5.51 -8.63 -14.78
CA SER A 153 5.94 -7.88 -15.96
C SER A 153 5.11 -8.25 -17.19
N ARG A 154 5.43 -7.66 -18.35
CA ARG A 154 4.86 -8.07 -19.64
C ARG A 154 5.86 -8.99 -20.35
N CYS A 155 6.12 -10.18 -19.80
CA CYS A 155 6.89 -11.20 -20.51
C CYS A 155 5.97 -12.06 -21.39
N LYS A 156 6.56 -12.78 -22.35
CA LYS A 156 5.81 -13.65 -23.28
C LYS A 156 4.93 -14.66 -22.53
N LYS A 157 5.42 -15.28 -21.46
CA LYS A 157 4.64 -16.15 -20.57
C LYS A 157 3.40 -15.47 -19.98
N THR A 158 3.55 -14.25 -19.47
CA THR A 158 2.40 -13.50 -18.93
C THR A 158 1.41 -13.11 -20.03
N LEU A 159 1.91 -12.76 -21.22
CA LEU A 159 1.08 -12.43 -22.38
C LEU A 159 0.32 -13.66 -22.90
N ALA A 160 0.95 -14.83 -22.92
CA ALA A 160 0.33 -16.10 -23.28
C ALA A 160 -0.75 -16.50 -22.28
N LYS A 161 -0.46 -16.37 -20.98
CA LYS A 161 -1.45 -16.56 -19.90
C LYS A 161 -2.67 -15.64 -20.04
N TRP A 162 -2.52 -14.48 -20.68
CA TRP A 162 -3.62 -13.54 -20.94
C TRP A 162 -4.24 -13.70 -22.34
N GLY A 163 -3.78 -14.66 -23.15
CA GLY A 163 -4.31 -14.94 -24.48
C GLY A 163 -3.86 -13.98 -25.58
N TYR A 164 -2.79 -13.20 -25.38
CA TYR A 164 -2.28 -12.26 -26.40
C TYR A 164 -1.26 -12.90 -27.36
N THR A 165 -0.69 -14.05 -26.99
CA THR A 165 0.27 -14.80 -27.82
C THR A 165 0.14 -16.29 -27.51
N ASN A 166 0.51 -17.15 -28.47
CA ASN A 166 0.65 -18.60 -28.24
C ASN A 166 2.11 -19.01 -28.02
N ASP A 167 3.04 -18.05 -28.17
CA ASP A 167 4.48 -18.25 -27.98
C ASP A 167 4.93 -17.70 -26.61
N GLU A 168 5.50 -18.58 -25.79
CA GLU A 168 6.05 -18.29 -24.46
C GLU A 168 7.59 -18.12 -24.47
N THR A 169 8.25 -18.37 -25.61
CA THR A 169 9.72 -18.49 -25.72
C THR A 169 10.37 -17.15 -26.06
N CYS A 170 11.48 -16.81 -25.40
CA CYS A 170 12.27 -15.61 -25.71
C CYS A 170 13.00 -15.75 -27.06
N ASP A 171 13.59 -14.67 -27.57
CA ASP A 171 14.45 -14.70 -28.78
C ASP A 171 15.67 -15.63 -28.62
N CYS A 172 16.00 -16.00 -27.37
CA CYS A 172 17.01 -17.00 -27.04
C CYS A 172 16.44 -18.41 -26.83
N GLU A 173 15.21 -18.68 -27.32
CA GLU A 173 14.48 -19.97 -27.27
C GLU A 173 14.15 -20.52 -25.87
N GLU A 174 14.60 -19.85 -24.82
CA GLU A 174 14.28 -20.16 -23.42
C GLU A 174 12.92 -19.61 -22.99
N ILE A 175 12.24 -20.29 -22.07
CA ILE A 175 10.97 -19.84 -21.50
C ILE A 175 11.21 -18.53 -20.73
N GLN A 176 10.53 -17.46 -21.12
CA GLN A 176 10.72 -16.16 -20.49
C GLN A 176 9.97 -16.09 -19.15
N ASP A 177 10.61 -16.60 -18.11
CA ASP A 177 10.08 -16.61 -16.74
C ASP A 177 10.30 -15.28 -16.01
N GLU A 178 9.43 -15.02 -15.03
CA GLU A 178 9.40 -13.80 -14.20
C GLU A 178 10.72 -13.54 -13.44
N VAL A 179 11.56 -14.56 -13.27
CA VAL A 179 12.84 -14.53 -12.53
C VAL A 179 14.04 -14.18 -13.44
N MET A 180 13.95 -14.41 -14.76
CA MET A 180 15.10 -14.28 -15.67
C MET A 180 15.45 -12.85 -16.08
N SER A 181 14.60 -11.87 -15.76
CA SER A 181 14.84 -10.46 -16.13
C SER A 181 15.92 -9.73 -15.30
N VAL A 182 16.56 -10.41 -14.34
CA VAL A 182 17.55 -9.80 -13.42
C VAL A 182 18.99 -10.25 -13.70
N THR A 183 19.24 -11.30 -14.48
CA THR A 183 20.58 -11.95 -14.50
C THR A 183 21.43 -11.71 -15.75
N THR A 184 20.99 -10.92 -16.73
CA THR A 184 21.82 -10.65 -17.92
C THR A 184 22.52 -9.29 -17.81
N SER A 185 23.43 -9.17 -16.84
CA SER A 185 24.54 -8.22 -16.98
C SER A 185 25.80 -8.82 -16.36
N ALA A 186 26.82 -8.92 -17.22
CA ALA A 186 28.23 -9.26 -16.94
C ALA A 186 28.59 -10.75 -16.90
N GLN A 187 28.88 -11.31 -18.08
CA GLN A 187 30.13 -12.04 -18.25
C GLN A 187 30.98 -11.30 -19.29
N PRO A 188 32.24 -10.90 -18.98
CA PRO A 188 33.16 -10.43 -20.00
C PRO A 188 33.58 -11.61 -20.87
N ALA A 189 33.55 -11.43 -22.19
CA ALA A 189 34.03 -12.40 -23.15
C ALA A 189 35.55 -12.65 -22.96
N PRO A 190 36.05 -13.87 -23.25
CA PRO A 190 37.47 -14.23 -23.13
C PRO A 190 38.36 -13.50 -24.13
#